data_AF-A0A3C0KFV3-F1
#
_entry.id   AF-A0A3C0KFV3-F1
#
_cell.length_a   1.000
_cell.length_b   1.000
_cell.length_c   1.000
_cell.angle_alpha   90.00
_cell.angle_beta   90.00
_cell.angle_gamma   90.00
#
_symmetry.space_group_name_H-M   'P 1'
#
loop_
_entity.id
_entity.type
_entity.pdbx_description
1 polymer ?
#
loop_
_entity_poly.entity_id
_entity_poly.type
_entity_poly.pdbx_seq_one_letter_code
_entity_poly.pdbx_strand_id
1 'polypeptide(L)'
;ASQHPDDPWGPAVLTLVWAVAVTGMALKALGRLASVWLSTASYLAMGWLVLLAAMPILARTSPAGVAWLVAGGGLYTLGVAFFILDGRIRYGHAVWHGFVAAGTACHAWAVLGQGQTALA
;
A
#
# COMPACT_ATOMS: atom_id res chain seq x y z
N ALA A 1 25.74 -4.60 -3.55
CA ALA A 1 25.86 -3.12 -3.60
C ALA A 1 26.27 -2.65 -5.01
N SER A 2 25.39 -2.79 -5.99
CA SER A 2 25.49 -2.09 -7.27
C SER A 2 24.10 -1.54 -7.60
N GLN A 3 23.78 -0.38 -7.02
CA GLN A 3 22.74 0.46 -7.61
C GLN A 3 23.33 0.92 -8.94
N HIS A 4 22.85 0.36 -10.06
CA HIS A 4 23.12 0.95 -11.36
C HIS A 4 22.60 2.40 -11.29
N PRO A 5 23.43 3.42 -11.60
CA PRO A 5 23.01 4.83 -11.61
C PRO A 5 21.75 5.12 -12.46
N ASP A 6 21.39 4.14 -13.28
CA ASP A 6 20.38 4.13 -14.33
C ASP A 6 19.18 3.23 -14.02
N ASP A 7 19.01 2.71 -12.80
CA ASP A 7 17.79 1.99 -12.39
C ASP A 7 16.58 2.93 -12.33
N PRO A 8 15.69 2.93 -13.34
CA PRO A 8 14.65 3.94 -13.44
C PRO A 8 13.47 3.62 -12.50
N TRP A 9 13.41 2.41 -11.94
CA TRP A 9 12.21 1.92 -11.25
C TRP A 9 11.94 2.67 -9.95
N GLY A 10 12.96 2.92 -9.13
CA GLY A 10 12.80 3.62 -7.86
C GLY A 10 12.22 5.03 -8.07
N PRO A 11 12.88 5.91 -8.84
CA PRO A 11 12.37 7.23 -9.17
C PRO A 11 11.03 7.19 -9.92
N ALA A 12 10.85 6.28 -10.89
CA ALA A 12 9.61 6.23 -11.67
C ALA A 12 8.39 5.85 -10.81
N VAL A 13 8.51 4.85 -9.94
CA VAL A 13 7.43 4.43 -9.03
C VAL A 13 7.16 5.54 -8.02
N LEU A 14 8.20 6.20 -7.50
CA LEU A 14 8.04 7.34 -6.61
C LEU A 14 7.26 8.48 -7.29
N THR A 15 7.70 8.93 -8.48
CA THR A 15 7.02 9.99 -9.23
C THR A 15 5.59 9.61 -9.58
N LEU A 16 5.35 8.36 -9.99
CA LEU A 16 4.01 7.88 -10.31
C LEU A 16 3.08 7.91 -9.10
N VAL A 17 3.51 7.35 -7.96
CA VAL A 17 2.71 7.32 -6.73
C VAL A 17 2.41 8.74 -6.25
N TRP A 18 3.40 9.64 -6.28
CA TRP A 18 3.20 11.04 -5.90
C TRP A 18 2.27 11.79 -6.86
N ALA A 19 2.39 11.59 -8.17
CA ALA A 19 1.50 12.20 -9.14
C ALA A 19 0.04 11.75 -8.92
N VAL A 20 -0.19 10.46 -8.68
CA VAL A 20 -1.52 9.92 -8.37
C VAL A 20 -2.04 10.47 -7.03
N ALA A 21 -1.19 10.53 -6.00
CA ALA A 21 -1.56 11.04 -4.69
C ALA A 21 -1.96 12.54 -4.72
N VAL A 22 -1.16 13.39 -5.38
CA VAL A 22 -1.45 14.82 -5.54
C VAL A 22 -2.72 15.03 -6.36
N THR A 23 -2.90 14.26 -7.44
CA THR A 23 -4.11 14.32 -8.26
C THR A 23 -5.35 13.94 -7.45
N GLY A 24 -5.29 12.83 -6.71
CA GLY A 24 -6.39 12.38 -5.84
C GLY A 24 -6.72 13.40 -4.76
N MET A 25 -5.70 13.98 -4.13
CA MET A 25 -5.85 15.03 -3.11
C MET A 25 -6.50 16.30 -3.69
N ALA A 26 -6.05 16.75 -4.87
CA ALA A 26 -6.62 17.91 -5.55
C ALA A 26 -8.09 17.68 -5.93
N LEU A 27 -8.43 16.52 -6.51
CA LEU A 27 -9.81 16.20 -6.85
C LEU A 27 -10.72 16.10 -5.61
N LYS A 28 -10.19 15.59 -4.48
CA LYS A 28 -10.88 15.56 -3.19
C LYS A 28 -11.12 16.98 -2.65
N ALA A 29 -10.10 17.82 -2.65
CA ALA A 29 -10.16 19.20 -2.16
C ALA A 29 -11.10 20.08 -2.99
N LEU A 30 -11.17 19.86 -4.30
CA LEU A 30 -12.09 20.56 -5.22
C LEU A 30 -13.53 20.04 -5.16
N GLY A 31 -13.85 19.11 -4.24
CA GLY A 31 -15.18 18.52 -4.11
C GLY A 31 -15.59 17.60 -5.27
N ARG A 32 -14.68 17.31 -6.21
CA ARG A 32 -14.93 16.42 -7.36
C ARG A 32 -14.93 14.93 -6.99
N LEU A 33 -14.39 14.60 -5.81
CA LEU A 33 -14.44 13.26 -5.20
C LEU A 33 -15.41 13.22 -4.00
N ALA A 34 -16.66 13.60 -4.24
CA ALA A 34 -17.71 13.65 -3.21
C ALA A 34 -18.18 12.26 -2.75
N SER A 35 -18.07 11.23 -3.61
CA SER A 35 -18.47 9.87 -3.26
C SER A 35 -17.42 9.21 -2.37
N VAL A 36 -17.85 8.72 -1.19
CA VAL A 36 -17.05 7.88 -0.29
C VAL A 36 -16.48 6.67 -1.04
N TRP A 37 -17.27 6.05 -1.91
CA TRP A 37 -16.86 4.91 -2.73
C TRP A 37 -15.74 5.25 -3.71
N LEU A 38 -15.84 6.39 -4.39
CA LEU A 38 -14.82 6.81 -5.35
C LEU A 38 -13.50 7.15 -4.63
N SER A 39 -13.60 7.70 -3.42
CA SER A 39 -12.45 7.96 -2.55
C SER A 39 -11.79 6.68 -2.07
N THR A 40 -12.57 5.69 -1.60
CA THR A 40 -12.01 4.41 -1.14
C THR A 40 -11.39 3.63 -2.30
N ALA A 41 -12.03 3.64 -3.47
CA ALA A 41 -11.51 3.01 -4.68
C ALA A 41 -10.20 3.66 -5.15
N SER A 42 -10.08 4.99 -5.10
CA SER A 42 -8.82 5.66 -5.49
C SER A 42 -7.67 5.37 -4.51
N TYR A 43 -7.96 5.27 -3.21
CA TYR A 43 -6.97 4.82 -2.22
C TYR A 43 -6.52 3.37 -2.47
N LEU A 44 -7.46 2.47 -2.78
CA LEU A 44 -7.13 1.08 -3.06
C LEU A 44 -6.31 0.96 -4.35
N ALA A 45 -6.72 1.66 -5.42
CA ALA A 45 -5.98 1.72 -6.67
C ALA A 45 -4.54 2.21 -6.45
N MET A 46 -4.35 3.23 -5.62
CA MET A 46 -3.02 3.73 -5.24
C MET A 46 -2.17 2.67 -4.54
N GLY A 47 -2.76 1.89 -3.62
CA GLY A 47 -2.07 0.78 -2.96
C GLY A 47 -1.64 -0.34 -3.92
N TRP A 48 -2.47 -0.64 -4.91
CA TRP A 48 -2.20 -1.68 -5.91
C TRP A 48 -1.17 -1.28 -6.97
N LEU A 49 -0.77 -0.01 -7.05
CA LEU A 49 0.33 0.44 -7.92
C LEU A 49 1.64 -0.29 -7.63
N VAL A 50 1.81 -0.84 -6.43
CA VAL A 50 2.97 -1.67 -6.08
C VAL A 50 3.16 -2.87 -7.01
N LEU A 51 2.08 -3.37 -7.64
CA LEU A 51 2.17 -4.47 -8.61
C LEU A 51 2.95 -4.10 -9.88
N LEU A 52 2.95 -2.81 -10.26
CA LEU A 52 3.75 -2.33 -11.40
C LEU A 52 5.26 -2.49 -11.12
N ALA A 53 5.64 -2.50 -9.84
CA ALA A 53 6.99 -2.72 -9.36
C ALA A 53 7.19 -4.13 -8.79
N ALA A 54 6.26 -5.08 -9.01
CA ALA A 54 6.36 -6.41 -8.42
C ALA A 54 7.63 -7.15 -8.86
N MET A 55 7.97 -7.11 -10.15
CA MET A 55 9.17 -7.77 -10.67
C MET A 55 10.47 -7.27 -10.02
N PRO A 56 10.77 -5.96 -9.96
CA PRO A 56 11.96 -5.48 -9.28
C PRO A 56 11.92 -5.71 -7.76
N ILE A 57 10.74 -5.69 -7.13
CA ILE A 57 10.60 -6.03 -5.70
C ILE A 57 10.96 -7.50 -5.45
N LEU A 58 10.39 -8.43 -6.23
CA LEU A 58 10.67 -9.87 -6.12
C LEU A 58 12.15 -10.20 -6.34
N ALA A 59 12.81 -9.50 -7.28
CA ALA A 59 14.22 -9.72 -7.60
C ALA A 59 15.18 -9.20 -6.52
N ARG A 60 14.73 -8.26 -5.67
CA ARG A 60 15.58 -7.53 -4.70
C ARG A 60 15.21 -7.78 -3.25
N THR A 61 14.12 -8.50 -3.02
CA THR A 61 13.55 -8.75 -1.70
C THR A 61 13.64 -10.22 -1.34
N SER A 62 13.93 -10.53 -0.08
CA SER A 62 13.88 -11.91 0.40
C SER A 62 12.46 -12.50 0.24
N PRO A 63 12.32 -13.82 0.04
CA PRO A 63 11.00 -14.47 -0.04
C PRO A 63 10.12 -14.20 1.18
N ALA A 64 10.73 -14.09 2.37
CA ALA A 64 10.05 -13.72 3.59
C ALA A 64 9.51 -12.27 3.53
N GLY A 65 10.30 -11.31 3.03
CA GLY A 65 9.86 -9.93 2.84
C GLY A 65 8.68 -9.83 1.88
N VAL A 66 8.72 -10.60 0.78
CA VAL A 66 7.60 -10.67 -0.19
C VAL A 66 6.34 -11.22 0.48
N ALA A 67 6.46 -12.28 1.29
CA ALA A 67 5.33 -12.87 2.00
C ALA A 67 4.66 -11.86 2.94
N TRP A 68 5.45 -11.03 3.65
CA TRP A 68 4.93 -9.94 4.49
C TRP A 68 4.23 -8.85 3.66
N LEU A 69 4.75 -8.49 2.48
CA LEU A 69 4.09 -7.52 1.58
C LEU A 69 2.75 -8.06 1.06
N VAL A 70 2.69 -9.34 0.66
CA VAL A 70 1.45 -9.97 0.21
C VAL A 70 0.43 -10.06 1.34
N ALA A 71 0.86 -10.45 2.55
CA ALA A 71 0.00 -10.47 3.72
C ALA A 71 -0.53 -9.06 4.05
N GLY A 72 0.32 -8.03 4.00
CA GLY A 72 -0.08 -6.64 4.21
C GLY A 72 -1.10 -6.15 3.18
N GLY A 73 -0.85 -6.38 1.89
CA GLY A 73 -1.79 -6.05 0.81
C GLY A 73 -3.13 -6.77 0.93
N GLY A 74 -3.11 -8.03 1.36
CA GLY A 74 -4.30 -8.80 1.68
C GLY A 74 -5.09 -8.20 2.84
N LEU A 75 -4.42 -7.82 3.94
CA LEU A 75 -5.06 -7.17 5.09
C LEU A 75 -5.69 -5.81 4.72
N TYR A 76 -5.01 -4.99 3.92
CA TYR A 76 -5.59 -3.73 3.42
C TYR A 76 -6.84 -3.96 2.57
N THR A 77 -6.79 -4.94 1.65
CA THR A 77 -7.91 -5.25 0.76
C THR A 77 -9.09 -5.84 1.53
N LEU A 78 -8.83 -6.75 2.48
CA LEU A 78 -9.85 -7.33 3.34
C LEU A 78 -10.47 -6.29 4.29
N GLY A 79 -9.67 -5.34 4.79
CA GLY A 79 -10.15 -4.21 5.58
C GLY A 79 -11.23 -3.41 4.86
N VAL A 80 -11.10 -3.22 3.53
CA VAL A 80 -12.12 -2.51 2.74
C VAL A 80 -13.49 -3.16 2.82
N ALA A 81 -13.56 -4.50 2.89
CA ALA A 81 -14.85 -5.19 3.07
C ALA A 81 -15.53 -4.79 4.39
N PHE A 82 -14.75 -4.64 5.48
CA PHE A 82 -15.27 -4.18 6.77
C PHE A 82 -15.64 -2.69 6.77
N PHE A 83 -14.90 -1.86 6.03
CA PHE A 83 -15.27 -0.45 5.81
C PHE A 83 -16.62 -0.30 5.11
N ILE A 84 -16.88 -1.14 4.10
CA ILE A 84 -18.16 -1.17 3.39
C ILE A 84 -19.29 -1.65 4.30
N LEU A 85 -18.98 -2.59 5.19
CA LEU A 85 -19.93 -3.17 6.14
C LEU A 85 -20.07 -2.37 7.44
N ASP A 86 -19.42 -1.21 7.57
CA ASP A 86 -19.44 -0.38 8.78
C ASP A 86 -20.87 0.01 9.21
N GLY A 87 -21.77 0.23 8.25
CA GLY A 87 -23.19 0.50 8.53
C GLY A 87 -24.01 -0.71 9.00
N ARG A 88 -23.44 -1.93 8.98
CA ARG A 88 -24.14 -3.19 9.32
C ARG A 88 -23.57 -3.87 10.57
N ILE A 89 -22.30 -3.64 10.90
CA ILE A 89 -21.61 -4.29 12.01
C ILE A 89 -21.33 -3.27 13.11
N ARG A 90 -21.77 -3.55 14.34
CA ARG A 90 -21.42 -2.73 15.50
C ARG A 90 -19.89 -2.71 15.65
N TYR A 91 -19.30 -1.52 15.60
CA TYR A 91 -17.83 -1.28 15.59
C TYR A 91 -17.09 -1.68 14.29
N GLY A 92 -17.77 -1.77 13.14
CA GLY A 92 -17.13 -2.09 11.85
C GLY A 92 -15.96 -1.16 11.51
N HIS A 93 -16.07 0.13 11.85
CA HIS A 93 -15.02 1.13 11.67
C HIS A 93 -13.74 0.82 12.45
N ALA A 94 -13.89 0.35 13.70
CA ALA A 94 -12.75 -0.01 14.54
C ALA A 94 -12.05 -1.26 14.02
N VAL A 95 -12.82 -2.25 13.55
CA VAL A 95 -12.29 -3.45 12.90
C VAL A 95 -11.53 -3.08 11.63
N TRP A 96 -12.06 -2.16 10.82
CA TRP A 96 -11.37 -1.62 9.65
C TRP A 96 -10.01 -1.01 10.02
N HIS A 97 -9.95 -0.14 11.02
CA HIS A 97 -8.67 0.41 11.52
C HIS A 97 -7.71 -0.70 11.97
N GLY A 98 -8.21 -1.74 12.61
CA GLY A 98 -7.40 -2.92 12.99
C GLY A 98 -6.73 -3.59 11.80
N PHE A 99 -7.47 -3.81 10.71
CA PHE A 99 -6.92 -4.38 9.46
C PHE A 99 -5.87 -3.47 8.81
N VAL A 100 -6.13 -2.16 8.77
CA VAL A 100 -5.19 -1.16 8.23
C VAL A 100 -3.91 -1.11 9.06
N ALA A 101 -4.02 -1.12 10.39
CA ALA A 101 -2.88 -1.14 11.31
C ALA A 101 -2.05 -2.43 11.17
N ALA A 102 -2.71 -3.59 11.11
CA ALA A 102 -2.04 -4.87 10.88
C ALA A 102 -1.33 -4.90 9.51
N GLY A 103 -1.97 -4.42 8.45
CA GLY A 103 -1.37 -4.30 7.13
C GLY A 103 -0.15 -3.38 7.11
N THR A 104 -0.21 -2.26 7.83
CA THR A 104 0.91 -1.33 8.03
C THR A 104 2.06 -2.00 8.77
N ALA A 105 1.77 -2.76 9.83
CA ALA A 105 2.78 -3.50 10.58
C ALA A 105 3.49 -4.54 9.72
N CYS A 106 2.76 -5.28 8.87
CA CYS A 106 3.36 -6.21 7.91
C CYS A 106 4.31 -5.50 6.92
N HIS A 107 3.91 -4.36 6.37
CA HIS A 107 4.78 -3.57 5.48
C HIS A 107 6.02 -3.04 6.21
N ALA A 108 5.87 -2.52 7.42
CA ALA A 108 6.98 -2.05 8.23
C ALA A 108 7.96 -3.20 8.53
N TRP A 109 7.46 -4.38 8.88
CA TRP A 109 8.27 -5.56 9.13
C TRP A 109 8.98 -6.07 7.87
N ALA A 110 8.30 -6.04 6.71
CA ALA A 110 8.90 -6.41 5.42
C ALA A 110 10.13 -5.56 5.07
N VAL A 111 10.15 -4.29 5.48
CA VAL A 111 11.28 -3.38 5.27
C VAL A 111 12.33 -3.54 6.37
N LEU A 112 11.92 -3.53 7.64
CA LEU A 112 12.84 -3.60 8.79
C LEU A 112 13.53 -4.96 8.90
N GLY A 113 12.80 -6.06 8.68
CA GLY A 113 13.34 -7.41 8.72
C GLY A 113 14.40 -7.64 7.64
N GLN A 114 14.26 -6.99 6.48
CA GLN A 114 15.30 -7.02 5.45
C GLN A 114 16.57 -6.25 5.85
N GLY A 115 16.40 -5.12 6.56
CA GLY A 115 17.52 -4.38 7.14
C GLY A 115 18.30 -5.20 8.17
N GLN A 116 17.60 -6.00 9.00
CA GLN A 116 18.25 -6.87 9.99
C GLN A 116 19.04 -8.01 9.34
N THR A 117 18.50 -8.66 8.31
CA THR A 117 19.23 -9.71 7.58
C THR A 117 20.43 -9.19 6.79
N ALA A 118 20.50 -7.89 6.49
CA ALA A 118 21.63 -7.27 5.80
C ALA A 118 22.77 -6.86 6.76
N LEU A 119 22.49 -6.79 8.07
CA LEU A 119 23.43 -6.38 9.12
C LEU A 119 23.95 -7.56 9.96
N ALA A 120 23.42 -8.76 9.75
CA ALA A 120 23.83 -10.03 10.37
C ALA A 120 24.69 -10.85 9.40
#